data_AF-A0A031G459-F1
#
_entry.id   AF-A0A031G459-F1
#
_cell.length_a   1.000
_cell.length_b   1.000
_cell.length_c   1.000
_cell.angle_alpha   90.00
_cell.angle_beta   90.00
_cell.angle_gamma   90.00
#
_symmetry.space_group_name_H-M   'P 1'
#
loop_
_entity.id
_entity.type
_entity.pdbx_description
1 polymer ?
#
loop_
_entity_poly.entity_id
_entity_poly.type
_entity_poly.pdbx_seq_one_letter_code
_entity_poly.pdbx_strand_id
1 'polypeptide(L)'
;MSLLLKTCILTMALLAFYMGKMAASGSLGRFIRCREAVPNDIQNVVRRNRDALYLSAVFDLDADPVRITLPETVDVDGSDQ
;
A
#
# COMPACT_ATOMS: atom_id res chain seq x y z
N MET A 1 2.91 -28.11 17.36
CA MET A 1 2.54 -28.07 15.92
C MET A 1 1.26 -27.26 15.61
N SER A 2 0.20 -27.34 16.44
CA SER A 2 -1.13 -26.77 16.11
C SER A 2 -1.22 -25.22 16.12
N LEU A 3 -0.47 -24.54 17.01
CA LEU A 3 -0.53 -23.07 17.11
C LEU A 3 0.21 -22.37 15.97
N LEU A 4 1.42 -22.84 15.63
CA LEU A 4 2.26 -22.25 14.58
C LEU A 4 1.57 -22.30 13.21
N LEU A 5 0.92 -23.44 12.90
CA LEU A 5 0.19 -23.62 11.66
C LEU A 5 -1.06 -22.71 11.59
N LYS A 6 -1.80 -22.57 12.70
CA LYS A 6 -2.96 -21.67 12.77
C LYS A 6 -2.55 -20.20 12.60
N THR A 7 -1.48 -19.78 13.25
CA THR A 7 -0.96 -18.42 13.11
C THR A 7 -0.49 -18.16 11.68
N CYS A 8 0.22 -19.11 11.06
CA CYS A 8 0.67 -19.01 9.67
C CYS A 8 -0.50 -18.96 8.68
N ILE A 9 -1.51 -19.81 8.85
CA ILE A 9 -2.71 -19.78 7.99
C ILE A 9 -3.46 -18.46 8.15
N LEU A 10 -3.58 -17.95 9.38
CA LEU A 10 -4.26 -16.68 9.64
C LEU A 10 -3.52 -15.50 9.01
N THR A 11 -2.19 -15.45 9.11
CA THR A 11 -1.40 -14.37 8.50
C THR A 11 -1.43 -14.43 6.98
N MET A 12 -1.37 -15.62 6.38
CA MET A 12 -1.50 -15.79 4.93
C MET A 12 -2.89 -15.38 4.43
N ALA A 13 -3.96 -15.81 5.11
CA ALA A 13 -5.32 -15.44 4.75
C ALA A 13 -5.54 -13.92 4.88
N LEU A 14 -5.01 -13.30 5.94
CA LEU A 14 -5.10 -11.85 6.14
C LEU A 14 -4.38 -11.08 5.01
N LEU A 15 -3.17 -11.52 4.65
CA LEU A 15 -2.38 -10.92 3.57
C LEU A 15 -3.12 -11.02 2.23
N ALA A 16 -3.62 -12.22 1.88
CA ALA A 16 -4.35 -12.46 0.65
C ALA A 16 -5.63 -11.58 0.55
N PHE A 17 -6.35 -11.41 1.67
CA PHE A 17 -7.53 -10.54 1.70
C PHE A 17 -7.19 -9.07 1.41
N TYR A 18 -6.12 -8.54 2.02
CA TYR A 18 -5.70 -7.16 1.76
C TYR A 18 -5.16 -6.97 0.33
N MET A 19 -4.34 -7.89 -0.16
CA MET A 19 -3.83 -7.86 -1.54
C MET A 19 -4.97 -7.94 -2.56
N GLY A 20 -5.97 -8.81 -2.34
CA GLY A 20 -7.15 -8.91 -3.20
C GLY A 20 -7.93 -7.60 -3.28
N LYS A 21 -8.11 -6.90 -2.15
CA LYS A 21 -8.76 -5.57 -2.14
C LYS A 21 -7.94 -4.50 -2.88
N MET A 22 -6.61 -4.54 -2.79
CA MET A 22 -5.72 -3.63 -3.52
C MET A 22 -5.74 -3.94 -5.03
N ALA A 23 -5.67 -5.21 -5.41
CA ALA A 23 -5.79 -5.61 -6.82
C ALA A 23 -7.14 -5.19 -7.41
N ALA A 24 -8.24 -5.38 -6.67
CA ALA A 24 -9.58 -4.96 -7.07
C ALA A 24 -9.75 -3.43 -7.20
N SER A 25 -8.93 -2.64 -6.49
CA SER A 25 -8.91 -1.18 -6.69
C SER A 25 -8.12 -0.74 -7.93
N GLY A 26 -7.51 -1.67 -8.65
CA GLY A 26 -6.74 -1.42 -9.87
C GLY A 26 -5.25 -1.17 -9.62
N SER A 27 -4.70 -1.66 -8.50
CA SER A 27 -3.30 -1.46 -8.11
C SER A 27 -2.36 -2.55 -8.61
N LEU A 28 -2.83 -3.50 -9.42
CA LEU A 28 -1.96 -4.54 -9.99
C LEU A 28 -1.02 -3.91 -11.02
N GLY A 29 0.29 -4.05 -10.81
CA GLY A 29 1.33 -3.48 -11.69
C GLY A 29 1.48 -1.96 -11.64
N ARG A 30 0.73 -1.25 -10.77
CA ARG A 30 0.76 0.22 -10.72
C ARG A 30 0.44 0.79 -9.35
N PHE A 31 1.03 1.95 -9.05
CA PHE A 31 0.69 2.70 -7.86
C PHE A 31 -0.66 3.41 -8.00
N ILE A 32 -1.49 3.26 -6.97
CA ILE A 32 -2.63 4.14 -6.71
C ILE A 32 -2.22 5.11 -5.61
N ARG A 33 -2.47 6.41 -5.85
CA ARG A 33 -2.16 7.50 -4.93
C ARG A 33 -3.45 8.23 -4.57
N CYS A 34 -3.71 8.38 -3.28
CA CYS A 34 -4.63 9.40 -2.79
C CYS A 34 -3.85 10.72 -2.66
N ARG A 35 -4.41 11.81 -3.20
CA ARG A 35 -3.86 13.16 -3.05
C ARG A 35 -4.29 13.83 -1.75
N GLU A 36 -5.25 13.22 -1.07
CA GLU A 36 -5.82 13.73 0.18
C GLU A 36 -5.54 12.75 1.31
N ALA A 37 -5.42 13.29 2.52
CA ALA A 37 -5.38 12.48 3.73
C ALA A 37 -6.64 11.62 3.80
N VAL A 38 -6.50 10.38 4.24
CA VAL A 38 -7.63 9.45 4.30
C VAL A 38 -8.64 9.93 5.35
N PRO A 39 -9.93 10.06 5.00
CA PRO A 39 -10.99 10.45 5.93
C PRO A 39 -11.02 9.57 7.19
N ASN A 40 -11.43 10.14 8.33
CA ASN A 40 -11.38 9.43 9.61
C ASN A 40 -12.31 8.21 9.67
N ASP A 41 -13.40 8.25 8.93
CA ASP A 41 -14.44 7.22 8.81
C ASP A 41 -14.12 6.12 7.79
N ILE A 42 -13.09 6.31 6.94
CA ILE A 42 -12.70 5.35 5.90
C ILE A 42 -11.33 4.74 6.22
N GLN A 43 -11.30 3.78 7.15
CA GLN A 43 -10.06 3.10 7.56
C GLN A 43 -9.95 1.68 7.00
N ASN A 44 -9.41 1.57 5.79
CA ASN A 44 -9.12 0.26 5.19
C ASN A 44 -7.89 -0.45 5.79
N VAL A 45 -7.10 0.22 6.64
CA VAL A 45 -5.99 -0.35 7.42
C VAL A 45 -6.11 0.16 8.85
N VAL A 46 -5.93 -0.73 9.82
CA VAL A 46 -6.01 -0.42 11.25
C VAL A 46 -4.91 0.59 11.61
N ARG A 47 -5.27 1.70 12.26
CA ARG A 47 -4.33 2.73 12.74
C ARG A 47 -3.41 3.30 11.64
N ARG A 48 -3.97 3.65 10.48
CA ARG A 48 -3.21 4.34 9.43
C ARG A 48 -2.58 5.65 9.97
N ASN A 49 -1.30 5.89 9.65
CA ASN A 49 -0.66 7.17 9.88
C ASN A 49 -1.34 8.25 9.02
N ARG A 50 -1.90 9.30 9.63
CA ARG A 50 -2.58 10.36 8.88
C ARG A 50 -1.64 11.51 8.49
N ASP A 51 -0.40 11.48 8.97
CA ASP A 51 0.64 12.47 8.66
C ASP A 51 1.43 12.10 7.39
N ALA A 52 1.12 10.94 6.78
CA ALA A 52 1.76 10.46 5.56
C ALA A 52 0.74 10.08 4.50
N LEU A 53 1.00 10.47 3.25
CA LEU A 53 0.28 9.96 2.09
C LEU A 53 0.86 8.61 1.69
N TYR A 54 -0.02 7.61 1.60
CA TYR A 54 0.36 6.27 1.17
C TYR A 54 0.14 6.09 -0.34
N LEU A 55 1.09 5.42 -0.98
CA LEU A 55 0.90 4.79 -2.28
C LEU A 55 0.73 3.30 -2.07
N SER A 56 -0.04 2.65 -2.95
CA SER A 56 -0.35 1.23 -2.85
C SER A 56 -0.26 0.59 -4.23
N ALA A 57 0.43 -0.55 -4.32
CA ALA A 57 0.60 -1.35 -5.53
C ALA A 57 0.76 -2.83 -5.15
N VAL A 58 0.39 -3.72 -6.07
CA VAL A 58 0.64 -5.16 -6.00
C VAL A 58 1.40 -5.56 -7.26
N PHE A 59 2.48 -6.30 -7.11
CA PHE A 59 3.29 -6.77 -8.24
C PHE A 59 3.46 -8.28 -8.17
N ASP A 60 3.41 -8.92 -9.34
CA ASP A 60 3.80 -10.31 -9.54
C ASP A 60 5.29 -10.35 -9.84
N LEU A 61 6.07 -10.94 -8.93
CA LEU A 61 7.52 -11.03 -9.05
C LEU A 61 7.97 -12.33 -9.73
N ASP A 62 7.07 -13.28 -9.98
CA ASP A 62 7.36 -14.47 -10.77
C ASP A 62 7.33 -14.16 -12.27
N ALA A 63 6.60 -13.11 -12.66
CA ALA A 63 6.49 -12.66 -14.05
C ALA A 63 7.76 -11.94 -14.56
N ASP A 64 8.28 -10.96 -13.80
CA ASP A 64 9.51 -10.21 -14.11
C ASP A 64 9.94 -9.32 -12.91
N PRO A 65 11.21 -8.90 -12.78
CA PRO A 65 11.63 -7.94 -11.75
C PRO A 65 10.96 -6.56 -11.92
N VAL A 66 10.58 -5.96 -10.80
CA VAL A 66 9.98 -4.62 -10.77
C VAL A 66 11.01 -3.55 -10.43
N ARG A 67 11.09 -2.51 -11.25
CA ARG A 67 11.84 -1.28 -10.95
C ARG A 67 10.89 -0.18 -10.50
N ILE A 68 11.15 0.40 -9.33
CA ILE A 68 10.44 1.58 -8.83
C ILE A 68 11.36 2.79 -8.96
N THR A 69 10.89 3.83 -9.66
CA THR A 69 11.60 5.12 -9.78
C THR A 69 10.93 6.13 -8.86
N LEU A 70 11.72 6.76 -7.99
CA LEU A 70 11.27 7.89 -7.19
C LEU A 70 11.60 9.19 -7.93
N PRO A 71 10.64 10.11 -8.13
CA PRO A 71 10.93 11.41 -8.72
C PRO A 71 11.81 12.24 -7.78
N GLU A 72 12.59 13.15 -8.37
CA GLU A 72 13.29 14.18 -7.61
C GLU A 72 12.27 15.06 -6.89
N THR A 73 12.49 15.32 -5.61
CA THR A 73 11.66 16.26 -4.84
C THR A 73 12.16 17.66 -5.13
N VAL A 74 11.28 18.55 -5.55
CA VAL A 74 11.58 19.98 -5.56
C VAL A 74 11.51 20.43 -4.11
N ASP A 75 12.66 20.82 -3.54
CA ASP A 75 12.68 21.63 -2.33
C ASP A 75 12.04 22.96 -2.70
N VAL A 76 10.78 23.14 -2.30
CA VAL A 76 10.12 24.44 -2.41
C VAL A 76 10.66 25.26 -1.24
N ASP A 77 11.81 25.88 -1.43
CA ASP A 77 12.17 27.02 -0.59
C ASP A 77 11.03 28.03 -0.72
N GLY A 78 10.43 28.39 0.41
CA GLY A 78 9.14 29.10 0.47
C GLY A 78 9.16 30.55 -0.06
N SER A 79 9.96 30.86 -1.08
CA SER A 79 10.06 32.16 -1.76
C SER A 79 9.09 32.36 -2.92
N ASP A 80 8.39 31.32 -3.38
CA ASP A 80 7.36 31.43 -4.43
C ASP A 80 5.93 31.25 -3.88
N GLN A 81 5.55 32.13 -2.95
CA GLN A 81 4.15 32.51 -2.71
C GLN A 81 3.96 34.01 -2.91
#